data_AF-A0A511J9Z4-F1
#
_entry.id   AF-A0A511J9Z4-F1
#
_cell.length_a   1.000
_cell.length_b   1.000
_cell.length_c   1.000
_cell.angle_alpha   90.00
_cell.angle_beta   90.00
_cell.angle_gamma   90.00
#
_symmetry.space_group_name_H-M   'P 1'
#
loop_
_entity.id
_entity.type
_entity.pdbx_description
1 polymer ?
#
loop_
_entity_poly.entity_id
_entity_poly.type
_entity_poly.pdbx_seq_one_letter_code
_entity_poly.pdbx_strand_id
1 'polypeptide(L)'
;MGLTITDERQLGGAVRHERLARGLDQRDLAELAGVSTSSLRRLEAGQGSTVRTVLAVAGALDLCVALTGVEREPAHHRRRAPSRTRGRPALQRREERVSLELHRAVARRVRADGPEVREMAKANLEKVSRTVRGPQASAWVREWSEALEGPTGALIDLLVREDEHGVDMRQVSPFAGVLSAEDRVAAIRRAREW
;
A
#
# COMPACT_ATOMS: atom_id res chain seq x y z
N MET A 1 -25.47 8.32 -11.10
CA MET A 1 -24.46 9.23 -11.68
C MET A 1 -23.32 9.32 -10.67
N GLY A 2 -22.08 9.09 -11.08
CA GLY A 2 -20.93 9.22 -10.17
C GLY A 2 -20.62 10.69 -9.91
N LEU A 3 -20.46 11.07 -8.65
CA LEU A 3 -19.98 12.41 -8.28
C LEU A 3 -18.46 12.36 -8.19
N THR A 4 -17.77 13.19 -8.96
CA THR A 4 -16.31 13.37 -8.83
C THR A 4 -16.05 14.38 -7.71
N ILE A 5 -15.35 13.93 -6.67
CA ILE A 5 -14.96 14.74 -5.52
C ILE A 5 -13.46 15.06 -5.66
N THR A 6 -13.12 16.34 -5.65
CA THR A 6 -11.74 16.84 -5.83
C THR A 6 -11.18 17.56 -4.60
N ASP A 7 -12.03 17.92 -3.63
CA ASP A 7 -11.63 18.58 -2.40
C ASP A 7 -12.51 18.17 -1.20
N GLU A 8 -12.09 18.56 0.02
CA GLU A 8 -12.78 18.22 1.26
C GLU A 8 -14.14 18.90 1.41
N ARG A 9 -14.37 20.07 0.79
CA ARG A 9 -15.66 20.77 0.83
C ARG A 9 -16.70 20.04 -0.02
N GLN A 10 -16.31 19.58 -1.20
CA GLN A 10 -17.15 18.77 -2.07
C GLN A 10 -17.48 17.43 -1.39
N LEU A 11 -16.51 16.80 -0.73
CA LEU A 11 -16.73 15.59 0.05
C LEU A 11 -17.76 15.82 1.17
N GLY A 12 -17.54 16.85 1.99
CA GLY A 12 -18.44 17.20 3.09
C GLY A 12 -19.86 17.52 2.61
N GLY A 13 -19.98 18.25 1.51
CA GLY A 13 -21.25 18.56 0.86
C GLY A 13 -21.98 17.31 0.37
N ALA A 14 -21.26 16.38 -0.27
CA ALA A 14 -21.82 15.12 -0.74
C ALA A 14 -22.34 14.27 0.43
N VAL A 15 -21.55 14.12 1.50
CA VAL A 15 -21.96 13.41 2.72
C VAL A 15 -23.21 14.04 3.33
N ARG A 16 -23.23 15.38 3.47
CA ARG A 16 -24.38 16.12 4.02
C ARG A 16 -25.63 15.92 3.17
N HIS A 17 -25.50 16.01 1.85
CA HIS A 17 -26.61 15.82 0.93
C HIS A 17 -27.22 14.43 1.09
N GLU A 18 -26.37 13.41 1.09
CA GLU A 18 -26.75 12.00 1.14
C GLU A 18 -27.34 11.60 2.50
N ARG A 19 -26.83 12.20 3.59
CA ARG A 19 -27.44 12.11 4.93
C ARG A 19 -28.86 12.68 4.95
N LEU A 20 -29.03 13.90 4.44
CA LEU A 20 -30.33 14.59 4.44
C LEU A 20 -31.35 13.89 3.52
N ALA A 21 -30.90 13.31 2.40
CA ALA A 21 -31.74 12.53 1.51
C ALA A 21 -32.32 11.27 2.20
N ARG A 22 -31.62 10.72 3.21
CA ARG A 22 -32.11 9.62 4.07
C ARG A 22 -32.90 10.10 5.29
N GLY A 23 -33.12 11.40 5.45
CA GLY A 23 -33.85 11.95 6.60
C GLY A 23 -33.11 11.85 7.93
N LEU A 24 -31.80 11.60 7.92
CA LEU A 24 -30.98 11.45 9.13
C LEU A 24 -30.49 12.82 9.62
N ASP A 25 -30.50 13.04 10.94
CA ASP A 25 -29.78 14.16 11.53
C ASP A 25 -28.28 13.83 11.75
N GLN A 26 -27.47 14.81 12.18
CA GLN A 26 -26.03 14.58 12.40
C GLN A 26 -25.74 13.62 13.57
N ARG A 27 -26.65 13.50 14.54
CA ARG A 27 -26.51 12.56 15.65
C ARG A 27 -26.77 11.15 15.18
N ASP A 28 -27.85 10.95 14.43
CA ASP A 28 -28.24 9.65 13.89
C ASP A 28 -27.11 9.06 13.04
N LEU A 29 -26.58 9.83 12.08
CA LEU A 29 -25.50 9.34 11.22
C LEU A 29 -24.19 9.12 12.00
N ALA A 30 -23.89 9.96 12.99
CA ALA A 30 -22.68 9.80 13.79
C ALA A 30 -22.74 8.51 14.63
N GLU A 31 -23.91 8.19 15.19
CA GLU A 31 -24.15 6.95 15.92
C GLU A 31 -24.04 5.72 15.01
N LEU A 32 -24.71 5.75 13.84
CA LEU A 32 -24.63 4.67 12.84
C LEU A 32 -23.19 4.42 12.35
N ALA A 33 -22.40 5.48 12.20
CA ALA A 33 -21.01 5.40 11.76
C ALA A 33 -20.01 5.12 12.89
N GLY A 34 -20.43 5.12 14.16
CA GLY A 34 -19.55 4.96 15.31
C GLY A 34 -18.51 6.09 15.45
N VAL A 35 -18.90 7.33 15.15
CA VAL A 35 -18.03 8.52 15.21
C VAL A 35 -18.64 9.60 16.11
N SER A 36 -17.84 10.59 16.52
CA SER A 36 -18.41 11.73 17.25
C SER A 36 -19.19 12.66 16.33
N THR A 37 -20.27 13.24 16.84
CA THR A 37 -21.07 14.27 16.14
C THR A 37 -20.23 15.48 15.73
N SER A 38 -19.23 15.84 16.54
CA SER A 38 -18.26 16.90 16.23
C SER A 38 -17.37 16.54 15.03
N SER A 39 -16.97 15.28 14.89
CA SER A 39 -16.19 14.80 13.73
C SER A 39 -17.03 14.82 12.46
N LEU A 40 -18.30 14.37 12.54
CA LEU A 40 -19.22 14.44 11.41
C LEU A 40 -19.49 15.90 11.00
N ARG A 41 -19.73 16.80 11.97
CA ARG A 41 -19.94 18.23 11.69
C ARG A 41 -18.74 18.87 10.99
N ARG A 42 -17.52 18.57 11.43
CA ARG A 42 -16.29 19.06 10.79
C ARG A 42 -16.12 18.53 9.37
N LEU A 43 -16.42 17.24 9.16
CA LEU A 43 -16.41 16.61 7.84
C LEU A 43 -17.40 17.31 6.90
N GLU A 44 -18.66 17.47 7.31
CA GLU A 44 -19.69 18.13 6.49
C GLU A 44 -19.41 19.61 6.22
N ALA A 45 -18.65 20.28 7.10
CA ALA A 45 -18.19 21.65 6.92
C ALA A 45 -16.96 21.76 6.00
N GLY A 46 -16.40 20.64 5.51
CA GLY A 46 -15.22 20.62 4.67
C GLY A 46 -13.93 21.02 5.40
N GLN A 47 -13.89 20.89 6.72
CA GLN A 47 -12.71 21.21 7.54
C GLN A 47 -11.72 20.04 7.65
N GLY A 48 -11.86 19.05 6.75
CA GLY A 48 -11.12 17.80 6.78
C GLY A 48 -11.55 16.86 7.90
N SER A 49 -11.22 15.58 7.71
CA SER A 49 -11.41 14.52 8.71
C SER A 49 -10.39 13.42 8.47
N THR A 50 -10.33 12.44 9.37
CA THR A 50 -9.48 11.26 9.14
C THR A 50 -10.10 10.37 8.05
N VAL A 51 -9.27 9.66 7.29
CA VAL A 51 -9.73 8.67 6.30
C VAL A 51 -10.65 7.63 6.96
N ARG A 52 -10.32 7.20 8.18
CA ARG A 52 -11.17 6.28 8.97
C ARG A 52 -12.59 6.82 9.15
N THR A 53 -12.73 8.09 9.56
CA THR A 53 -14.04 8.74 9.74
C THR A 53 -14.79 8.84 8.41
N VAL A 54 -14.10 9.21 7.33
CA VAL A 54 -14.72 9.30 5.99
C VAL A 54 -15.26 7.94 5.55
N LEU A 55 -14.47 6.87 5.68
CA LEU A 55 -14.89 5.52 5.29
C LEU A 55 -16.03 4.99 6.18
N ALA A 56 -16.00 5.26 7.48
CA ALA A 56 -17.06 4.86 8.40
C ALA A 56 -18.40 5.56 8.07
N VAL A 57 -18.36 6.87 7.82
CA VAL A 57 -19.54 7.65 7.45
C VAL A 57 -20.08 7.26 6.07
N ALA A 58 -19.19 7.02 5.09
CA ALA A 58 -19.59 6.52 3.78
C ALA A 58 -20.27 5.15 3.90
N GLY A 59 -19.69 4.22 4.67
CA GLY A 59 -20.28 2.91 4.92
C GLY A 59 -21.64 2.97 5.60
N ALA A 60 -21.82 3.86 6.59
CA ALA A 60 -23.13 4.06 7.25
C ALA A 60 -24.21 4.65 6.32
N LEU A 61 -23.81 5.25 5.20
CA LEU A 61 -24.71 5.74 4.15
C LEU A 61 -24.83 4.75 2.98
N ASP A 62 -24.29 3.54 3.08
CA ASP A 62 -24.19 2.56 1.99
C ASP A 62 -23.50 3.13 0.73
N LEU A 63 -22.55 4.05 0.93
CA LEU A 63 -21.73 4.62 -0.13
C LEU A 63 -20.39 3.90 -0.22
N CYS A 64 -19.89 3.74 -1.45
CA CYS A 64 -18.56 3.22 -1.71
C CYS A 64 -17.62 4.33 -2.22
N VAL A 65 -16.35 4.26 -1.80
CA VAL A 65 -15.29 5.14 -2.31
C VAL A 65 -14.53 4.37 -3.39
N ALA A 66 -14.62 4.83 -4.63
CA ALA A 66 -13.85 4.29 -5.75
C ALA A 66 -12.67 5.22 -6.07
N LEU A 67 -11.46 4.68 -6.03
CA LEU A 67 -10.26 5.37 -6.50
C LEU A 67 -10.15 5.14 -8.01
N THR A 68 -10.44 6.17 -8.80
CA THR A 68 -10.28 6.14 -10.25
C THR A 68 -8.88 6.66 -10.59
N GLY A 69 -8.03 5.80 -11.14
CA GLY A 69 -6.81 6.24 -11.79
C GLY A 69 -7.12 6.77 -13.19
N VAL A 70 -6.27 7.65 -13.72
CA VAL A 70 -6.12 7.74 -15.18
C VAL A 70 -5.84 6.32 -15.67
N GLU A 71 -6.59 5.85 -16.67
CA GLU A 71 -6.36 4.57 -17.32
C GLU A 71 -4.86 4.42 -17.58
N ARG A 72 -4.19 3.62 -16.75
CA ARG A 72 -3.02 2.91 -17.23
C ARG A 72 -3.64 1.82 -18.06
N GLU A 73 -3.37 1.83 -19.37
CA GLU A 73 -3.83 0.78 -20.28
C GLU A 73 -3.84 -0.56 -19.57
N PRO A 74 -4.91 -1.35 -19.69
CA PRO A 74 -4.98 -2.64 -19.02
C PRO A 74 -3.74 -3.42 -19.45
N ALA A 75 -2.83 -3.67 -18.49
CA ALA A 75 -1.63 -4.42 -18.74
C ALA A 75 -2.07 -5.78 -19.27
N HIS A 76 -2.00 -5.92 -20.60
CA HIS A 76 -2.34 -7.15 -21.27
C HIS A 76 -1.56 -8.27 -20.59
N HIS A 77 -2.28 -9.24 -20.03
CA HIS A 77 -1.75 -10.56 -19.73
C HIS A 77 -1.31 -11.22 -21.04
N ARG A 78 -0.19 -10.75 -21.62
CA ARG A 78 0.52 -11.41 -22.70
C ARG A 78 1.70 -12.14 -22.07
N ARG A 79 1.58 -13.46 -22.06
CA ARG A 79 2.74 -14.35 -22.15
C ARG A 79 3.64 -13.85 -23.29
N ARG A 80 4.82 -13.29 -22.98
CA ARG A 80 6.09 -13.63 -23.66
C ARG A 80 7.32 -12.88 -23.10
N ALA A 81 8.34 -13.71 -22.85
CA ALA A 81 9.78 -13.54 -23.10
C ALA A 81 10.54 -12.35 -22.50
N PRO A 82 11.82 -12.56 -22.11
CA PRO A 82 12.56 -11.63 -21.28
C PRO A 82 13.08 -10.48 -22.15
N SER A 83 12.54 -9.28 -21.96
CA SER A 83 13.17 -8.06 -22.49
C SER A 83 13.54 -7.12 -21.35
N ARG A 84 14.86 -7.01 -21.17
CA ARG A 84 15.57 -5.98 -20.43
C ARG A 84 15.01 -4.61 -20.84
N THR A 85 14.20 -3.99 -20.00
CA THR A 85 13.70 -2.63 -20.27
C THR A 85 13.95 -1.78 -19.04
N ARG A 86 14.91 -0.86 -19.17
CA ARG A 86 15.14 0.26 -18.25
C ARG A 86 13.93 1.19 -18.38
N GLY A 87 12.93 1.02 -17.51
CA GLY A 87 11.79 1.93 -17.36
C GLY A 87 12.05 2.98 -16.28
N ARG A 88 11.48 4.18 -16.46
CA ARG A 88 11.55 5.40 -15.61
C ARG A 88 11.72 5.17 -14.09
N PRO A 89 12.38 6.09 -13.35
CA PRO A 89 12.64 5.90 -11.92
C PRO A 89 11.35 5.98 -11.09
N ALA A 90 10.88 4.87 -10.54
CA ALA A 90 9.66 4.79 -9.72
C ALA A 90 9.90 5.18 -8.25
N LEU A 91 10.80 6.14 -7.99
CA LEU A 91 11.21 6.56 -6.65
C LEU A 91 10.91 8.05 -6.41
N GLN A 92 9.70 8.48 -6.77
CA GLN A 92 9.31 9.88 -6.63
C GLN A 92 9.03 10.25 -5.16
N ARG A 93 8.52 9.29 -4.37
CA ARG A 93 8.18 9.54 -2.96
C ARG A 93 9.34 9.18 -2.03
N ARG A 94 9.45 9.93 -0.93
CA ARG A 94 10.46 9.68 0.12
C ARG A 94 10.31 8.28 0.73
N GLU A 95 9.07 7.82 0.90
CA GLU A 95 8.77 6.49 1.45
C GLU A 95 9.26 5.36 0.54
N GLU A 96 9.16 5.53 -0.78
CA GLU A 96 9.66 4.57 -1.78
C GLU A 96 11.20 4.47 -1.70
N ARG A 97 11.89 5.61 -1.56
CA ARG A 97 13.35 5.68 -1.35
C ARG A 97 13.77 4.98 -0.06
N VAL A 98 13.07 5.24 1.06
CA VAL A 98 13.32 4.56 2.34
C VAL A 98 13.10 3.05 2.22
N SER A 99 12.00 2.64 1.58
CA SER A 99 11.69 1.23 1.35
C SER A 99 12.79 0.56 0.51
N LEU A 100 13.27 1.20 -0.54
CA LEU A 100 14.37 0.69 -1.35
C LEU A 100 15.66 0.56 -0.55
N GLU A 101 16.03 1.56 0.26
CA GLU A 101 17.25 1.47 1.09
C GLU A 101 17.19 0.36 2.14
N LEU A 102 16.01 0.14 2.73
CA LEU A 102 15.78 -1.01 3.62
C LEU A 102 16.00 -2.33 2.86
N HIS A 103 15.47 -2.45 1.64
CA HIS A 103 15.65 -3.68 0.85
C HIS A 103 17.07 -3.84 0.29
N ARG A 104 17.80 -2.75 0.03
CA ARG A 104 19.25 -2.79 -0.24
C ARG A 104 20.03 -3.30 0.97
N ALA A 105 19.63 -2.94 2.19
CA ALA A 105 20.21 -3.51 3.41
C ALA A 105 19.88 -5.00 3.57
N VAL A 106 18.64 -5.40 3.29
CA VAL A 106 18.25 -6.82 3.26
C VAL A 106 19.07 -7.58 2.22
N ALA A 107 19.26 -7.03 1.02
CA ALA A 107 20.07 -7.66 -0.02
C ALA A 107 21.53 -7.86 0.41
N ARG A 108 22.10 -6.94 1.20
CA ARG A 108 23.42 -7.13 1.82
C ARG A 108 23.41 -8.31 2.81
N ARG A 109 22.40 -8.41 3.67
CA ARG A 109 22.24 -9.54 4.59
C ARG A 109 22.00 -10.86 3.85
N VAL A 110 21.24 -10.87 2.76
CA VAL A 110 21.04 -12.07 1.91
C VAL A 110 22.36 -12.56 1.31
N ARG A 111 23.28 -11.66 0.94
CA ARG A 111 24.61 -12.06 0.43
C ARG A 111 25.49 -12.67 1.51
N ALA A 112 25.40 -12.18 2.75
CA ALA A 112 26.21 -12.65 3.87
C ALA A 112 25.62 -13.93 4.51
N ASP A 113 24.31 -13.94 4.76
CA ASP A 113 23.62 -14.93 5.61
C ASP A 113 22.35 -15.45 4.93
N GLY A 114 22.46 -15.75 3.64
CA GLY A 114 21.34 -16.14 2.77
C GLY A 114 20.40 -17.22 3.35
N PRO A 115 20.89 -18.34 3.89
CA PRO A 115 20.03 -19.37 4.47
C PRO A 115 19.18 -18.86 5.64
N GLU A 116 19.78 -18.14 6.59
CA GLU A 116 19.07 -17.61 7.77
C GLU A 116 17.99 -16.59 7.34
N VAL A 117 18.33 -15.69 6.41
CA VAL A 117 17.38 -14.70 5.90
C VAL A 117 16.21 -15.35 5.18
N ARG A 118 16.46 -16.40 4.39
CA ARG A 118 15.41 -17.12 3.66
C ARG A 118 14.46 -17.83 4.61
N GLU A 119 14.96 -18.49 5.64
CA GLU A 119 14.11 -19.16 6.62
C GLU A 119 13.22 -18.17 7.37
N MET A 120 13.79 -17.05 7.84
CA MET A 120 13.01 -15.98 8.48
C MET A 120 11.94 -15.41 7.53
N ALA A 121 12.32 -15.12 6.28
CA ALA A 121 11.42 -14.56 5.29
C ALA A 121 10.29 -15.54 4.93
N LYS A 122 10.56 -16.84 4.78
CA LYS A 122 9.53 -17.85 4.54
C LYS A 122 8.53 -17.93 5.71
N ALA A 123 9.02 -17.93 6.95
CA ALA A 123 8.15 -17.94 8.13
C ALA A 123 7.26 -16.68 8.21
N ASN A 124 7.78 -15.52 7.81
CA ASN A 124 6.99 -14.29 7.72
C ASN A 124 5.99 -14.35 6.57
N LEU A 125 6.40 -14.85 5.40
CA LEU A 125 5.55 -14.97 4.23
C LEU A 125 4.35 -15.88 4.48
N GLU A 126 4.53 -16.95 5.28
CA GLU A 126 3.45 -17.83 5.72
C GLU A 126 2.43 -17.10 6.64
N LYS A 127 2.86 -16.09 7.40
CA LYS A 127 1.93 -15.25 8.19
C LYS A 127 1.19 -14.27 7.28
N VAL A 128 1.91 -13.67 6.34
CA VAL A 128 1.35 -12.74 5.35
C VAL A 128 0.29 -13.43 4.51
N SER A 129 0.59 -14.62 3.96
CA SER A 129 -0.31 -15.39 3.08
C SER A 129 -1.67 -15.71 3.71
N ARG A 130 -1.73 -15.91 5.03
CA ARG A 130 -2.97 -16.14 5.77
C ARG A 130 -3.86 -14.89 5.84
N THR A 131 -3.27 -13.71 5.72
CA THR A 131 -3.93 -12.43 5.99
C THR A 131 -4.35 -11.70 4.71
N VAL A 132 -3.59 -11.85 3.62
CA VAL A 132 -3.92 -11.19 2.36
C VAL A 132 -5.14 -11.81 1.67
N ARG A 133 -5.94 -10.94 1.05
CA ARG A 133 -7.15 -11.30 0.30
C ARG A 133 -7.07 -10.72 -1.11
N GLY A 134 -7.61 -11.45 -2.07
CA GLY A 134 -7.72 -11.00 -3.47
C GLY A 134 -6.60 -11.53 -4.38
N PRO A 135 -6.87 -11.66 -5.69
CA PRO A 135 -5.97 -12.36 -6.63
C PRO A 135 -4.58 -11.73 -6.77
N GLN A 136 -4.49 -10.40 -6.74
CA GLN A 136 -3.22 -9.68 -6.91
C GLN A 136 -2.29 -9.89 -5.72
N ALA A 137 -2.80 -9.77 -4.50
CA ALA A 137 -2.00 -9.93 -3.31
C ALA A 137 -1.49 -11.38 -3.13
N SER A 138 -2.33 -12.37 -3.50
CA SER A 138 -1.89 -13.76 -3.59
C SER A 138 -0.80 -13.98 -4.65
N ALA A 139 -0.83 -13.24 -5.76
CA ALA A 139 0.21 -13.31 -6.78
C ALA A 139 1.56 -12.78 -6.27
N TRP A 140 1.57 -11.67 -5.51
CA TRP A 140 2.79 -11.15 -4.88
C TRP A 140 3.37 -12.11 -3.84
N VAL A 141 2.52 -12.74 -3.02
CA VAL A 141 2.96 -13.77 -2.07
C VAL A 141 3.63 -14.93 -2.80
N ARG A 142 3.03 -15.40 -3.90
CA ARG A 142 3.61 -16.47 -4.72
C ARG A 142 4.95 -16.05 -5.32
N GLU A 143 5.05 -14.85 -5.88
CA GLU A 143 6.30 -14.36 -6.47
C GLU A 143 7.42 -14.23 -5.43
N TRP A 144 7.10 -13.77 -4.21
CA TRP A 144 8.06 -13.80 -3.10
C TRP A 144 8.48 -15.23 -2.74
N SER A 145 7.54 -16.19 -2.73
CA SER A 145 7.85 -17.60 -2.48
C SER A 145 8.81 -18.15 -3.53
N GLU A 146 8.53 -17.91 -4.80
CA GLU A 146 9.38 -18.33 -5.93
C GLU A 146 10.79 -17.71 -5.83
N ALA A 147 10.90 -16.42 -5.49
CA ALA A 147 12.19 -15.76 -5.30
C ALA A 147 12.96 -16.32 -4.07
N LEU A 148 12.25 -16.67 -2.99
CA LEU A 148 12.83 -17.26 -1.77
C LEU A 148 13.27 -18.72 -1.95
N GLU A 149 12.79 -19.41 -2.97
CA GLU A 149 13.25 -20.76 -3.36
C GLU A 149 14.27 -20.72 -4.50
N GLY A 150 14.26 -19.65 -5.30
CA GLY A 150 15.10 -19.47 -6.46
C GLY A 150 16.52 -18.95 -6.19
N PRO A 151 17.29 -18.69 -7.27
CA PRO A 151 18.66 -18.22 -7.19
C PRO A 151 18.80 -16.90 -6.41
N THR A 152 19.88 -16.78 -5.64
CA THR A 152 20.16 -15.58 -4.82
C THR A 152 20.24 -14.30 -5.66
N GLY A 153 20.74 -14.37 -6.89
CA GLY A 153 20.74 -13.24 -7.82
C GLY A 153 19.34 -12.72 -8.11
N ALA A 154 18.40 -13.61 -8.46
CA ALA A 154 17.02 -13.25 -8.76
C ALA A 154 16.30 -12.63 -7.55
N LEU A 155 16.56 -13.15 -6.34
CA LEU A 155 16.04 -12.58 -5.11
C LEU A 155 16.57 -11.17 -4.86
N ILE A 156 17.88 -10.96 -5.03
CA ILE A 156 18.50 -9.64 -4.85
C ILE A 156 17.98 -8.65 -5.89
N ASP A 157 17.87 -9.07 -7.15
CA ASP A 157 17.35 -8.23 -8.23
C ASP A 157 15.92 -7.77 -7.92
N LEU A 158 15.08 -8.66 -7.39
CA LEU A 158 13.72 -8.33 -6.95
C LEU A 158 13.71 -7.37 -5.75
N LEU A 159 14.57 -7.59 -4.74
CA LEU A 159 14.69 -6.73 -3.56
C LEU A 159 15.02 -5.28 -3.92
N VAL A 160 15.95 -5.08 -4.86
CA VAL A 160 16.49 -3.75 -5.22
C VAL A 160 15.86 -3.15 -6.47
N ARG A 161 14.79 -3.76 -6.98
CA ARG A 161 14.15 -3.34 -8.23
C ARG A 161 13.52 -1.95 -8.09
N GLU A 162 13.86 -1.03 -9.00
CA GLU A 162 13.46 0.39 -8.90
C GLU A 162 12.26 0.76 -9.78
N ASP A 163 11.68 -0.22 -10.49
CA ASP A 163 10.46 -0.04 -11.26
C ASP A 163 9.21 -0.18 -10.37
N GLU A 164 8.04 0.09 -10.95
CA GLU A 164 6.75 0.03 -10.24
C GLU A 164 6.49 -1.34 -9.62
N HIS A 165 6.90 -2.41 -10.33
CA HIS A 165 6.79 -3.77 -9.82
C HIS A 165 7.61 -3.98 -8.54
N GLY A 166 8.83 -3.45 -8.49
CA GLY A 166 9.64 -3.44 -7.27
C GLY A 166 9.00 -2.66 -6.12
N VAL A 167 8.37 -1.51 -6.42
CA VAL A 167 7.65 -0.72 -5.41
C VAL A 167 6.48 -1.51 -4.83
N ASP A 168 5.67 -2.12 -5.68
CA ASP A 168 4.50 -2.91 -5.29
C ASP A 168 4.91 -4.13 -4.46
N MET A 169 5.93 -4.87 -4.91
CA MET A 169 6.43 -6.05 -4.19
C MET A 169 6.92 -5.71 -2.78
N ARG A 170 7.54 -4.55 -2.59
CA ARG A 170 8.01 -4.09 -1.27
C ARG A 170 6.88 -3.70 -0.31
N GLN A 171 5.66 -3.43 -0.79
CA GLN A 171 4.49 -3.22 0.09
C GLN A 171 4.13 -4.47 0.88
N VAL A 172 4.44 -5.65 0.34
CA VAL A 172 4.09 -6.96 0.91
C VAL A 172 5.36 -7.76 1.25
N SER A 173 6.38 -7.05 1.75
CA SER A 173 7.71 -7.60 2.00
C SER A 173 7.72 -8.63 3.15
N PRO A 174 8.28 -9.84 2.94
CA PRO A 174 8.42 -10.85 4.00
C PRO A 174 9.66 -10.63 4.90
N PHE A 175 10.44 -9.56 4.73
CA PHE A 175 11.73 -9.38 5.40
C PHE A 175 11.64 -8.63 6.75
N ALA A 176 10.47 -8.65 7.40
CA ALA A 176 10.30 -8.08 8.72
C ALA A 176 11.24 -8.77 9.74
N GLY A 177 11.96 -7.99 10.55
CA GLY A 177 12.89 -8.53 11.55
C GLY A 177 14.25 -9.02 11.03
N VAL A 178 14.48 -9.03 9.71
CA VAL A 178 15.77 -9.44 9.13
C VAL A 178 16.89 -8.45 9.42
N LEU A 179 16.56 -7.16 9.54
CA LEU A 179 17.52 -6.11 9.83
C LEU A 179 17.54 -5.80 11.32
N SER A 180 18.75 -5.63 11.86
CA SER A 180 18.94 -5.05 13.19
C SER A 180 18.39 -3.61 13.26
N ALA A 181 18.14 -3.11 14.47
CA ALA A 181 17.70 -1.73 14.65
C ALA A 181 18.73 -0.72 14.07
N GLU A 182 20.02 -1.02 14.22
CA GLU A 182 21.11 -0.21 13.68
C GLU A 182 21.10 -0.19 12.16
N ASP A 183 20.99 -1.36 11.51
CA ASP A 183 20.94 -1.46 10.05
C ASP A 183 19.75 -0.72 9.45
N ARG A 184 18.59 -0.77 10.14
CA ARG A 184 17.39 -0.02 9.74
C ARG A 184 17.62 1.48 9.80
N VAL A 185 18.21 1.98 10.89
CA VAL A 185 18.53 3.41 11.03
C VAL A 185 19.53 3.86 9.96
N ALA A 186 20.57 3.06 9.71
CA ALA A 186 21.55 3.35 8.66
C ALA A 186 20.91 3.40 7.26
N ALA A 187 20.01 2.47 6.94
CA ALA A 187 19.25 2.49 5.69
C ALA A 187 18.34 3.72 5.55
N ILE A 188 17.61 4.10 6.60
CA ILE A 188 16.74 5.28 6.60
C ILE A 188 17.54 6.58 6.44
N ARG A 189 18.77 6.65 6.98
CA ARG A 189 19.67 7.79 6.79
C ARG A 189 20.12 7.92 5.34
N ARG A 190 20.56 6.82 4.71
CA ARG A 190 20.96 6.79 3.29
C ARG A 190 19.85 7.27 2.36
N ALA A 191 18.58 7.00 2.69
CA ALA A 191 17.45 7.47 1.89
C ALA A 191 17.29 9.01 1.86
N ARG A 192 17.98 9.74 2.74
CA ARG A 192 18.02 11.22 2.76
C ARG A 192 19.10 11.81 1.85
N GLU A 193 20.03 10.99 1.37
CA GLU A 193 21.17 11.40 0.51
C GLU A 193 20.83 11.34 -0.99
N TRP A 194 19.55 11.10 -1.31
CA TRP A 194 18.99 11.01 -2.66
C TRP A 194 18.62 12.37 -3.25
#